data_AF-A0A841GZN6-F1
#
_entry.id   AF-A0A841GZN6-F1
#
_cell.length_a   1.000
_cell.length_b   1.000
_cell.length_c   1.000
_cell.angle_alpha   90.00
_cell.angle_beta   90.00
_cell.angle_gamma   90.00
#
_symmetry.space_group_name_H-M   'P 1'
#
loop_
_entity.id
_entity.type
_entity.pdbx_description
1 polymer ?
#
loop_
_entity_poly.entity_id
_entity_poly.type
_entity_poly.pdbx_seq_one_letter_code
_entity_poly.pdbx_strand_id
1 'polypeptide(L)'
;MNGTDVRIRRAIRYKNSYLPRIHGRLEPRAQGSRLAATMSMHPFTIAFSAVWLAAALVIAVLAVPNLIREKNPLAIIPVGMIVFMYAMMSVGFWVEAGIARRRLAEILHASTPPA
;
A
#
# COMPACT_ATOMS: atom_id res chain seq x y z
N MET A 1 12.94 7.38 -22.90
CA MET A 1 11.93 7.93 -21.98
C MET A 1 11.07 8.87 -22.78
N ASN A 2 9.79 8.55 -23.02
CA ASN A 2 8.88 9.52 -23.66
C ASN A 2 8.62 10.63 -22.64
N GLY A 3 8.63 11.89 -23.06
CA GLY A 3 8.57 13.07 -22.17
C GLY A 3 7.28 13.25 -21.35
N THR A 4 6.46 12.21 -21.19
CA THR A 4 5.16 12.24 -20.51
C THR A 4 5.09 11.39 -19.24
N ASP A 5 6.11 10.60 -18.91
CA ASP A 5 6.13 9.79 -17.69
C ASP A 5 6.48 10.65 -16.46
N VAL A 6 5.67 10.57 -15.41
CA VAL A 6 5.78 11.37 -14.18
C VAL A 6 5.84 10.46 -12.96
N ARG A 7 6.73 10.79 -12.01
CA ARG A 7 6.84 10.12 -10.72
C ARG A 7 6.57 11.13 -9.61
N ILE A 8 5.53 10.88 -8.82
CA ILE A 8 5.11 11.76 -7.74
C ILE A 8 5.26 11.01 -6.42
N ARG A 9 5.80 11.71 -5.42
CA ARG A 9 5.89 11.21 -4.05
C ARG A 9 5.49 12.32 -3.09
N ARG A 10 4.81 11.95 -2.02
CA ARG A 10 4.47 12.89 -0.95
C ARG A 10 5.74 13.22 -0.15
N ALA A 11 6.10 14.49 -0.08
CA ALA A 11 7.11 14.96 0.86
C ALA A 11 6.48 15.03 2.26
N ILE A 12 6.88 14.13 3.15
CA ILE A 12 6.43 14.11 4.55
C ILE A 12 7.63 14.21 5.50
N ARG A 13 7.38 14.72 6.71
CA ARG A 13 8.41 14.87 7.76
C ARG A 13 8.79 13.56 8.46
N TYR A 14 7.91 12.56 8.47
CA TYR A 14 8.16 11.25 9.09
C TYR A 14 8.47 10.18 8.04
N LYS A 15 8.92 8.99 8.47
CA LYS A 15 9.07 7.82 7.58
C LYS A 15 7.86 6.91 7.73
N ASN A 16 7.19 6.62 6.62
CA ASN A 16 6.13 5.60 6.57
C ASN A 16 6.34 4.69 5.35
N SER A 17 6.53 3.40 5.60
CA SER A 17 6.79 2.37 4.59
C SER A 17 5.56 2.04 3.73
N TYR A 18 4.37 2.49 4.16
CA TYR A 18 3.10 2.35 3.44
C TYR A 18 2.80 3.53 2.52
N LEU A 19 3.70 4.52 2.42
CA LEU A 19 3.52 5.62 1.49
C LEU A 19 3.37 5.12 0.05
N PRO A 20 2.31 5.55 -0.66
CA PRO A 20 2.14 5.20 -2.06
C PRO A 20 3.20 5.90 -2.91
N ARG A 21 3.87 5.12 -3.76
CA ARG A 21 4.61 5.63 -4.91
C ARG A 21 3.63 5.81 -6.06
N ILE A 22 3.51 7.04 -6.54
CA ILE A 22 2.63 7.39 -7.64
C ILE A 22 3.47 7.41 -8.92
N HIS A 23 3.15 6.54 -9.86
CA HIS A 23 3.71 6.56 -11.21
C HIS A 23 2.59 6.81 -12.18
N GLY A 24 2.78 7.75 -13.10
CA GLY A 24 1.76 8.06 -14.07
C GLY A 24 2.31 8.60 -15.36
N ARG A 25 1.39 8.86 -16.29
CA ARG A 25 1.66 9.49 -17.56
C ARG A 25 0.70 10.64 -17.78
N LEU A 26 1.21 11.73 -18.33
CA LEU A 26 0.40 12.84 -18.83
C LEU A 26 -0.06 12.51 -20.24
N GLU A 27 -1.37 12.44 -20.42
CA GLU A 27 -2.02 12.20 -21.71
C GLU A 27 -2.68 13.51 -22.17
N PRO A 28 -2.30 14.06 -23.34
CA PRO A 28 -2.96 15.24 -23.88
C PRO A 28 -4.43 14.94 -24.19
N ARG A 29 -5.32 15.90 -23.89
CA ARG A 29 -6.74 15.87 -24.24
C ARG A 29 -7.12 17.15 -24.95
N ALA A 30 -8.27 17.14 -25.64
CA ALA A 30 -8.78 18.30 -26.39
C ALA A 30 -8.89 19.59 -25.55
N GLN A 31 -9.08 19.47 -24.24
CA GLN A 31 -9.00 20.57 -23.28
C GLN A 31 -8.09 20.17 -22.11
N GLY A 32 -6.79 20.44 -22.23
CA GLY A 32 -5.80 20.21 -21.18
C GLY A 32 -5.10 18.85 -21.23
N SER A 33 -4.71 18.33 -20.07
CA SER A 33 -4.00 17.06 -19.93
C SER A 33 -4.60 16.20 -18.83
N ARG A 34 -4.67 14.89 -19.05
CA ARG A 34 -5.12 13.91 -18.05
C ARG A 34 -3.90 13.22 -17.44
N LEU A 35 -3.81 13.21 -16.11
CA LEU A 35 -2.82 12.40 -15.40
C LEU A 35 -3.39 11.00 -15.14
N ALA A 36 -2.94 10.00 -15.91
CA ALA A 36 -3.22 8.60 -15.65
C ALA A 36 -2.14 8.06 -14.70
N ALA A 37 -2.48 7.80 -13.44
CA ALA A 37 -1.51 7.39 -12.42
C ALA A 37 -1.94 6.14 -11.65
N THR A 38 -0.97 5.30 -11.32
CA THR A 38 -1.10 4.13 -10.45
C THR A 38 -0.36 4.39 -9.14
N MET A 39 -0.94 3.92 -8.03
CA MET A 39 -0.34 3.98 -6.71
C MET A 39 0.08 2.59 -6.28
N SER A 40 1.32 2.43 -5.85
CA SER A 40 1.86 1.15 -5.37
C SER A 40 2.66 1.35 -4.09
N MET A 41 2.64 0.36 -3.20
CA MET A 41 3.51 0.35 -2.03
C MET A 41 4.97 0.18 -2.45
N HIS A 42 5.90 0.55 -1.57
CA HIS A 42 7.32 0.31 -1.82
C HIS A 42 7.60 -1.20 -1.98
N PRO A 43 8.33 -1.64 -3.03
CA PRO A 43 8.62 -3.06 -3.25
C PRO A 43 9.27 -3.76 -2.06
N PHE A 44 10.16 -3.06 -1.36
CA PHE A 44 10.76 -3.56 -0.12
C PHE A 44 9.73 -3.89 0.96
N THR A 45 8.72 -3.04 1.17
CA THR A 45 7.66 -3.30 2.14
C THR A 45 6.87 -4.53 1.75
N ILE A 46 6.55 -4.69 0.46
CA ILE A 46 5.85 -5.89 -0.06
C ILE A 46 6.69 -7.14 0.17
N ALA A 47 7.98 -7.11 -0.19
CA ALA A 47 8.89 -8.24 -0.05
C ALA A 47 9.09 -8.64 1.41
N PHE A 48 9.35 -7.67 2.29
CA PHE A 48 9.47 -7.89 3.73
C PHE A 48 8.22 -8.55 4.30
N SER A 49 7.05 -8.02 3.96
CA SER A 49 5.79 -8.57 4.44
C SER A 49 5.50 -9.96 3.89
N ALA A 50 5.86 -10.25 2.63
CA ALA A 50 5.71 -11.58 2.06
C ALA A 50 6.56 -12.62 2.80
N VAL A 51 7.82 -12.29 3.09
CA VAL A 51 8.73 -13.15 3.88
C VAL A 51 8.17 -13.36 5.29
N TRP A 52 7.71 -12.29 5.94
CA TRP A 52 7.17 -12.36 7.28
C TRP A 52 5.88 -13.20 7.36
N LEU A 53 4.95 -13.00 6.42
CA LEU A 53 3.72 -13.78 6.32
C LEU A 53 3.99 -15.26 6.02
N ALA A 54 4.99 -15.56 5.17
CA ALA A 54 5.41 -16.93 4.92
C ALA A 54 5.92 -17.62 6.20
N ALA A 55 6.77 -16.93 6.97
CA ALA A 55 7.25 -17.45 8.26
C ALA A 55 6.10 -17.66 9.26
N ALA A 56 5.18 -16.70 9.36
CA ALA A 56 4.00 -16.81 10.22
C ALA A 56 3.09 -17.97 9.81
N LEU A 57 2.94 -18.22 8.50
CA LEU A 57 2.17 -19.35 7.97
C LEU A 57 2.80 -20.69 8.34
N VAL A 58 4.13 -20.82 8.22
CA VAL A 58 4.83 -22.04 8.65
C VAL A 58 4.59 -22.29 10.14
N ILE A 59 4.72 -21.26 10.98
CA ILE A 59 4.46 -21.37 12.42
C ILE A 59 3.00 -21.77 12.69
N ALA A 60 2.04 -21.19 11.97
CA ALA A 60 0.63 -21.53 12.10
C ALA A 60 0.36 -23.01 11.77
N VAL A 61 0.96 -23.54 10.70
CA VAL A 61 0.86 -24.95 10.31
C VAL A 61 1.47 -25.86 11.39
N LEU A 62 2.65 -25.50 11.89
CA LEU A 62 3.32 -26.26 12.96
C LEU A 62 2.56 -26.23 14.29
N ALA A 63 1.72 -25.20 14.53
CA ALA A 63 0.89 -25.08 15.72
C ALA A 63 -0.41 -25.91 15.66
N VAL A 64 -0.80 -26.45 14.51
CA VAL A 64 -2.04 -27.23 14.34
C VAL A 64 -2.15 -28.43 15.30
N PRO A 65 -1.10 -29.26 15.52
CA PRO A 65 -1.18 -30.36 16.48
C PRO A 65 -1.47 -29.88 17.90
N ASN A 66 -0.88 -28.75 18.32
CA ASN A 66 -1.11 -28.17 19.65
C ASN A 66 -2.56 -27.69 19.81
N LEU A 67 -3.17 -27.21 18.74
CA LEU A 67 -4.57 -26.81 18.75
C LEU A 67 -5.52 -28.01 18.82
N ILE A 68 -5.25 -29.07 18.05
CA ILE A 68 -6.18 -30.21 17.90
C ILE A 68 -6.00 -31.25 19.00
N ARG A 69 -4.75 -31.63 19.30
CA ARG A 69 -4.42 -32.72 20.23
C ARG A 69 -4.32 -32.22 21.66
N GLU A 70 -3.55 -31.16 21.86
CA GLU A 70 -3.29 -30.60 23.20
C GLU A 70 -4.39 -29.62 23.64
N LYS A 71 -5.32 -29.29 22.73
CA LYS A 71 -6.40 -28.31 22.94
C LYS A 71 -5.88 -26.97 23.49
N ASN A 72 -4.65 -26.62 23.15
CA ASN A 72 -4.02 -25.40 23.63
C ASN A 72 -4.56 -24.20 22.82
N PRO A 73 -5.36 -23.31 23.42
CA PRO A 73 -5.95 -22.19 22.70
C PRO A 73 -4.91 -21.18 22.22
N LEU A 74 -3.72 -21.13 22.83
CA LEU A 74 -2.63 -20.24 22.41
C LEU A 74 -2.09 -20.58 21.02
N ALA A 75 -2.34 -21.79 20.53
CA ALA A 75 -1.96 -22.20 19.18
C ALA A 75 -2.67 -21.40 18.06
N ILE A 76 -3.70 -20.60 18.37
CA ILE A 76 -4.36 -19.71 17.39
C ILE A 76 -3.64 -18.37 17.19
N ILE A 77 -2.69 -18.02 18.06
CA ILE A 77 -1.96 -16.74 18.01
C ILE A 77 -1.31 -16.49 16.63
N PRO A 78 -0.64 -17.47 15.99
CA PRO A 78 -0.04 -17.27 14.67
C PRO A 78 -1.07 -16.90 13.58
N VAL A 79 -2.29 -17.44 13.67
CA VAL A 79 -3.39 -17.09 12.75
C VAL A 79 -3.81 -15.63 12.97
N GLY A 80 -3.97 -15.23 14.23
CA GLY A 80 -4.24 -13.84 14.58
C GLY A 80 -3.16 -12.87 14.08
N MET A 81 -1.89 -13.27 14.19
CA MET A 81 -0.75 -12.48 13.69
C MET A 81 -0.79 -12.27 12.17
N ILE A 82 -1.15 -13.30 11.38
CA ILE A 82 -1.29 -13.20 9.92
C ILE A 82 -2.40 -12.20 9.56
N VAL A 83 -3.58 -12.36 10.16
CA VAL A 83 -4.73 -11.48 9.92
C VAL A 83 -4.39 -10.04 10.30
N PHE A 84 -3.77 -9.85 11.46
CA PHE A 84 -3.38 -8.54 11.95
C PHE A 84 -2.38 -7.84 11.01
N MET A 85 -1.33 -8.54 10.57
CA MET A 85 -0.33 -7.99 9.65
C MET A 85 -0.97 -7.59 8.31
N TYR A 86 -1.80 -8.47 7.74
CA TYR A 86 -2.50 -8.20 6.49
C TYR A 86 -3.43 -6.97 6.59
N ALA A 87 -4.18 -6.87 7.69
CA ALA A 87 -5.05 -5.73 7.97
C ALA A 87 -4.24 -4.43 8.11
N MET A 88 -3.18 -4.45 8.92
CA MET A 88 -2.32 -3.27 9.14
C MET A 88 -1.72 -2.75 7.82
N MET A 89 -1.20 -3.64 6.97
CA MET A 89 -0.64 -3.25 5.67
C MET A 89 -1.70 -2.66 4.75
N SER A 90 -2.85 -3.32 4.65
CA SER A 90 -3.94 -2.89 3.77
C SER A 90 -4.45 -1.52 4.21
N VAL A 91 -4.84 -1.39 5.47
CA VAL A 91 -5.37 -0.14 6.03
C VAL A 91 -4.31 0.97 5.92
N GLY A 92 -3.07 0.71 6.33
CA GLY A 92 -1.99 1.70 6.25
C GLY A 92 -1.75 2.22 4.84
N PHE A 93 -1.77 1.34 3.83
CA PHE A 93 -1.64 1.75 2.44
C PHE A 93 -2.83 2.55 1.93
N TRP A 94 -4.05 2.05 2.14
CA TRP A 94 -5.26 2.65 1.58
C TRP A 94 -5.55 4.03 2.16
N VAL A 95 -5.30 4.22 3.46
CA VAL A 95 -5.37 5.54 4.11
C VAL A 95 -4.41 6.52 3.44
N GLU A 96 -3.14 6.12 3.27
CA GLU A 96 -2.13 6.99 2.70
C GLU A 96 -2.33 7.26 1.19
N ALA A 97 -2.84 6.27 0.45
CA ALA A 97 -3.27 6.39 -0.94
C ALA A 97 -4.45 7.37 -1.08
N GLY A 98 -5.44 7.30 -0.19
CA GLY A 98 -6.56 8.23 -0.15
C GLY A 98 -6.11 9.67 0.06
N ILE A 99 -5.22 9.90 1.04
CA ILE A 99 -4.65 11.22 1.32
C ILE A 99 -3.86 11.74 0.11
N ALA A 100 -3.02 10.91 -0.47
CA ALA A 100 -2.21 11.29 -1.63
C ALA A 100 -3.07 11.67 -2.84
N ARG A 101 -4.15 10.91 -3.10
CA ARG A 101 -5.10 11.17 -4.18
C ARG A 101 -5.83 12.50 -3.99
N ARG A 102 -6.35 12.77 -2.77
CA ARG A 102 -7.08 14.01 -2.47
C ARG A 102 -6.21 15.25 -2.70
N ARG A 103 -5.00 15.26 -2.14
CA ARG A 103 -4.06 16.38 -2.32
C ARG A 103 -3.63 16.59 -3.76
N LEU A 104 -3.41 15.50 -4.51
CA LEU A 104 -3.07 15.60 -5.92
C LEU A 104 -4.23 16.20 -6.73
N ALA A 105 -5.47 15.80 -6.44
CA ALA A 105 -6.65 16.36 -7.07
C ALA A 105 -6.81 17.86 -6.75
N GLU A 106 -6.62 18.27 -5.49
CA GLU A 106 -6.67 19.68 -5.07
C GLU A 106 -5.68 20.55 -5.87
N ILE A 107 -4.42 20.11 -6.00
CA ILE A 107 -3.39 20.84 -6.76
C ILE A 107 -3.76 20.93 -8.25
N LEU A 108 -4.29 19.86 -8.84
CA LEU A 108 -4.70 19.84 -10.25
C LEU A 108 -5.92 20.74 -10.50
N HIS A 109 -6.89 20.77 -9.59
CA HIS A 109 -8.04 21.67 -9.71
C HIS A 109 -7.65 23.14 -9.53
N ALA A 110 -6.79 23.45 -8.56
CA ALA A 110 -6.30 24.81 -8.33
C ALA A 110 -5.49 25.40 -9.51
N SER A 111 -4.94 24.53 -10.38
CA SER A 111 -4.14 24.94 -11.54
C SER A 111 -4.93 25.05 -12.84
N THR A 112 -6.25 24.78 -12.83
CA THR A 112 -7.12 24.97 -14.00
C THR A 112 -7.59 26.44 -14.05
N PRO A 113 -7.30 27.22 -15.12
CA PRO A 113 -7.79 28.61 -15.26
C PRO A 113 -9.33 28.67 -15.25
N PRO A 114 -9.95 29.78 -14.78
CA PRO A 114 -11.38 29.98 -14.98
C PRO A 114 -11.71 29.96 -16.49
N ALA A 115 -12.77 29.24 -16.83
CA ALA A 115 -13.28 29.08 -18.20
C ALA A 115 -13.77 30.41 -18.79
#